data_AF-A0A2M7VNW5-F1
#
_entry.id   AF-A0A2M7VNW5-F1
#
_cell.length_a   1.000
_cell.length_b   1.000
_cell.length_c   1.000
_cell.angle_alpha   90.00
_cell.angle_beta   90.00
_cell.angle_gamma   90.00
#
_symmetry.space_group_name_H-M   'P 1'
#
loop_
_entity.id
_entity.type
_entity.pdbx_description
1 polymer ?
#
loop_
_entity_poly.entity_id
_entity_poly.type
_entity_poly.pdbx_seq_one_letter_code
_entity_poly.pdbx_strand_id
1 'polypeptide(L)'
;MTNKLTFLLLTLTLTSCFFSNYESEKIKSSTGNFEIQATVYRTDNNAENYADVIIHLFDKNNKKLPELNTGAGDANKWTIGWTKSRDTIVLQSSDIGNKAWIIQNGNPSEIKMTDELNERAEILKSEKYE
;
A
#
# COMPACT_ATOMS: atom_id res chain seq x y z
N MET A 1 2.79 30.26 47.92
CA MET A 1 2.90 30.45 46.45
C MET A 1 3.66 29.25 45.89
N THR A 2 2.99 28.14 45.62
CA THR A 2 2.50 27.72 44.28
C THR A 2 3.61 27.59 43.24
N ASN A 3 4.40 26.51 43.36
CA ASN A 3 5.17 25.91 42.26
C ASN A 3 4.94 24.39 42.23
N LYS A 4 3.67 23.97 42.25
CA LYS A 4 3.26 22.57 42.00
C LYS A 4 2.42 22.43 40.72
N LEU A 5 2.44 23.44 39.85
CA LEU A 5 1.62 23.48 38.63
C LEU A 5 2.41 23.18 37.35
N THR A 6 3.72 22.92 37.45
CA THR A 6 4.59 22.77 36.27
C THR A 6 4.87 21.31 35.91
N PHE A 7 4.54 20.35 36.76
CA PHE A 7 4.76 18.92 36.49
C PHE A 7 3.57 18.21 35.84
N LEU A 8 2.41 18.86 35.77
CA LEU A 8 1.18 18.27 35.21
C LEU A 8 1.05 18.50 33.69
N LEU A 9 1.87 19.35 33.08
CA LEU A 9 1.77 19.69 31.66
C LEU A 9 2.64 18.81 30.74
N LEU A 10 3.55 18.00 31.29
CA LEU A 10 4.50 17.21 30.49
C LEU A 10 4.00 15.80 30.15
N THR A 11 2.84 15.38 30.68
CA THR A 11 2.33 14.00 30.55
C THR A 11 1.27 13.83 29.44
N LEU A 12 0.92 14.88 28.69
CA LEU A 12 -0.21 14.86 27.76
C LEU A 12 0.12 14.73 26.27
N THR A 13 1.39 14.54 25.88
CA THR A 13 1.79 14.45 24.46
C THR A 13 2.03 13.03 23.94
N LEU A 14 1.66 11.97 24.66
CA LEU A 14 1.91 10.57 24.26
C LEU A 14 0.66 9.81 23.76
N THR A 15 -0.43 10.48 23.42
CA THR A 15 -1.67 9.80 22.99
C THR A 15 -1.77 9.49 21.49
N SER A 16 -0.73 9.71 20.68
CA SER A 16 -0.77 9.36 19.24
C SER A 16 -0.45 7.89 18.94
N CYS A 17 -0.92 6.97 19.77
CA CYS A 17 -0.94 5.54 19.48
C CYS A 17 -2.39 5.09 19.29
N PHE A 18 -3.07 5.63 18.29
CA PHE A 18 -4.28 5.02 17.76
C PHE A 18 -3.90 4.44 16.40
N PHE A 19 -3.95 3.11 16.30
CA PHE A 19 -3.82 2.31 15.09
C PHE A 19 -4.36 3.04 13.87
N SER A 20 -3.51 3.79 13.17
CA SER A 20 -3.94 4.49 11.97
C SER A 20 -4.23 3.43 10.92
N ASN A 21 -5.44 3.41 10.39
CA ASN A 21 -5.72 2.72 9.14
C ASN A 21 -4.79 3.32 8.10
N TYR A 22 -3.75 2.58 7.71
CA TYR A 22 -2.81 3.07 6.72
C TYR A 22 -3.58 3.25 5.42
N GLU A 23 -3.38 4.41 4.78
CA GLU A 23 -3.91 4.74 3.48
C GLU A 23 -2.83 5.52 2.74
N SER A 24 -2.41 5.03 1.57
CA SER A 24 -1.44 5.74 0.74
C SER A 24 -2.11 6.86 -0.05
N GLU A 25 -1.28 7.75 -0.60
CA GLU A 25 -1.71 8.60 -1.70
C GLU A 25 -2.08 7.74 -2.93
N LYS A 26 -2.88 8.32 -3.82
CA LYS A 26 -3.21 7.70 -5.11
C LYS A 26 -2.05 7.85 -6.08
N ILE A 27 -1.68 6.76 -6.74
CA ILE A 27 -0.61 6.71 -7.73
C ILE A 27 -1.24 6.52 -9.11
N LYS A 28 -1.04 7.47 -10.02
CA LYS A 28 -1.52 7.39 -11.41
C LYS A 28 -0.66 6.44 -12.25
N SER A 29 -1.30 5.68 -13.13
CA SER A 29 -0.61 4.86 -14.11
C SER A 29 0.07 5.72 -15.18
N SER A 30 1.07 5.16 -15.87
CA SER A 30 1.82 5.89 -16.90
C SER A 30 0.96 6.31 -18.09
N THR A 31 -0.16 5.62 -18.34
CA THR A 31 -1.11 5.96 -19.40
C THR A 31 -2.17 6.96 -18.94
N GLY A 32 -2.31 7.17 -17.63
CA GLY A 32 -3.40 7.96 -17.04
C GLY A 32 -4.77 7.28 -17.05
N ASN A 33 -4.87 6.02 -17.45
CA ASN A 33 -6.13 5.29 -17.48
C ASN A 33 -6.60 4.81 -16.11
N PHE A 34 -5.67 4.68 -15.15
CA PHE A 34 -5.93 4.08 -13.84
C PHE A 34 -5.18 4.78 -12.71
N GLU A 35 -5.70 4.62 -11.49
CA GLU A 35 -5.02 4.99 -10.24
C GLU A 35 -5.08 3.83 -9.25
N ILE A 36 -4.02 3.66 -8.45
CA ILE A 36 -4.00 2.71 -7.32
C ILE A 36 -3.83 3.44 -6.00
N GLN A 37 -4.39 2.88 -4.94
CA GLN A 37 -4.21 3.30 -3.57
C GLN A 37 -4.07 2.07 -2.68
N ALA A 38 -3.11 2.06 -1.76
CA ALA A 38 -2.95 0.98 -0.79
C ALA A 38 -3.62 1.33 0.53
N THR A 39 -4.28 0.34 1.14
CA THR A 39 -4.66 0.36 2.55
C THR A 39 -4.20 -0.90 3.26
N VAL A 40 -4.28 -0.93 4.59
CA VAL A 40 -4.02 -2.14 5.37
C VAL A 40 -5.30 -2.61 6.05
N TYR A 41 -5.65 -3.88 5.87
CA TYR A 41 -6.87 -4.46 6.42
C TYR A 41 -6.75 -4.64 7.95
N ARG A 42 -7.26 -3.68 8.73
CA ARG A 42 -7.22 -3.71 10.20
C ARG A 42 -8.60 -3.82 10.86
N THR A 43 -9.64 -4.18 10.10
CA THR A 43 -11.03 -4.15 10.60
C THR A 43 -11.40 -5.33 11.51
N ASP A 44 -10.80 -6.50 11.31
CA ASP A 44 -11.00 -7.68 12.16
C ASP A 44 -9.66 -8.39 12.41
N ASN A 45 -9.25 -8.45 13.68
CA ASN A 45 -7.98 -9.06 14.09
C ASN A 45 -7.98 -10.59 14.10
N ASN A 46 -9.13 -11.23 13.91
CA ASN A 46 -9.25 -12.68 13.79
C ASN A 46 -9.40 -13.13 12.33
N ALA A 47 -9.53 -12.19 11.39
CA ALA A 47 -9.64 -12.52 9.98
C ALA A 47 -8.29 -13.01 9.43
N GLU A 48 -8.33 -13.98 8.50
CA GLU A 48 -7.11 -14.54 7.89
C GLU A 48 -6.28 -13.49 7.14
N ASN A 49 -6.93 -12.43 6.65
CA ASN A 49 -6.31 -11.31 5.95
C ASN A 49 -6.00 -10.12 6.88
N TYR A 50 -6.00 -10.31 8.21
CA TYR A 50 -5.64 -9.23 9.12
C TYR A 50 -4.21 -8.73 8.84
N ALA A 51 -4.09 -7.41 8.74
CA ALA A 51 -2.88 -6.69 8.37
C ALA A 51 -2.41 -6.91 6.92
N ASP A 52 -3.22 -7.48 6.04
CA ASP A 52 -2.92 -7.56 4.61
C ASP A 52 -2.98 -6.19 3.94
N VAL A 53 -2.08 -5.98 2.99
CA VAL A 53 -2.08 -4.83 2.08
C VAL A 53 -3.14 -5.05 0.99
N ILE A 54 -4.10 -4.13 0.94
CA ILE A 54 -5.18 -4.11 -0.05
C ILE A 54 -4.92 -2.98 -1.05
N ILE A 55 -5.01 -3.30 -2.34
CA ILE A 55 -4.90 -2.32 -3.43
C ILE A 55 -6.31 -1.98 -3.92
N HIS A 56 -6.69 -0.72 -3.74
CA HIS A 56 -7.87 -0.12 -4.35
C HIS A 56 -7.51 0.39 -5.74
N LEU A 57 -8.23 -0.07 -6.74
CA LEU A 57 -8.04 0.33 -8.13
C LEU A 57 -9.16 1.29 -8.56
N PHE A 58 -8.81 2.33 -9.30
CA PHE A 58 -9.76 3.31 -9.85
C PHE A 58 -9.52 3.44 -11.36
N ASP A 59 -10.60 3.61 -12.12
CA ASP A 59 -10.52 3.98 -13.54
C ASP A 59 -10.29 5.50 -13.72
N LYS A 60 -10.10 5.94 -14.96
CA LYS A 60 -9.92 7.35 -15.34
C LYS A 60 -11.05 8.30 -14.90
N ASN A 61 -12.24 7.77 -14.61
CA ASN A 61 -13.39 8.54 -14.12
C ASN A 61 -13.50 8.48 -12.59
N ASN A 62 -12.45 7.98 -11.91
CA ASN A 62 -12.41 7.74 -10.48
C ASN A 62 -13.46 6.71 -9.99
N LYS A 63 -13.97 5.86 -10.89
CA LYS A 63 -14.84 4.74 -10.52
C LYS A 63 -13.97 3.65 -9.90
N LYS A 64 -14.31 3.25 -8.67
CA LYS A 64 -13.66 2.14 -7.98
C LYS A 64 -13.93 0.83 -8.73
N LEU A 65 -12.86 0.11 -9.05
CA LEU A 65 -12.83 -1.23 -9.63
C LEU A 65 -12.67 -2.27 -8.49
N PRO A 66 -12.77 -3.58 -8.78
CA PRO A 66 -12.54 -4.61 -7.77
C PRO A 66 -11.20 -4.44 -7.05
N GLU A 67 -11.24 -4.59 -5.73
CA GLU A 67 -10.06 -4.53 -4.87
C GLU A 67 -9.18 -5.77 -5.08
N LEU A 68 -7.88 -5.58 -4.84
CA LEU A 68 -6.89 -6.64 -4.92
C LEU A 68 -6.28 -6.82 -3.53
N ASN A 69 -6.56 -7.96 -2.89
CA ASN A 69 -5.75 -8.40 -1.74
C ASN A 69 -4.43 -8.96 -2.26
N THR A 70 -3.32 -8.39 -1.82
CA THR A 70 -1.98 -8.80 -2.24
C THR A 70 -1.50 -10.07 -1.54
N GLY A 71 -2.03 -10.35 -0.34
CA GLY A 71 -1.52 -11.32 0.62
C GLY A 71 -0.21 -10.91 1.30
N ALA A 72 0.27 -9.68 1.10
CA ALA A 72 1.44 -9.15 1.77
C ALA A 72 1.03 -8.54 3.11
N GLY A 73 1.69 -8.95 4.19
CA GLY A 73 1.46 -8.40 5.51
C GLY A 73 2.19 -7.08 5.74
N ASP A 74 1.50 -6.11 6.35
CA ASP A 74 2.05 -4.78 6.65
C ASP A 74 3.15 -4.78 7.73
N ALA A 75 3.42 -5.94 8.35
CA ALA A 75 4.53 -6.10 9.28
C ALA A 75 5.91 -6.10 8.59
N ASN A 76 5.95 -6.34 7.27
CA ASN A 76 7.18 -6.42 6.48
C ASN A 76 7.32 -5.21 5.55
N LYS A 77 8.52 -5.00 4.97
CA LYS A 77 8.71 -3.97 3.95
C LYS A 77 7.98 -4.38 2.67
N TRP A 78 7.16 -3.46 2.16
CA TRP A 78 6.42 -3.61 0.91
C TRP A 78 6.25 -2.26 0.21
N THR A 79 6.12 -2.29 -1.10
CA THR A 79 5.83 -1.09 -1.89
C THR A 79 5.06 -1.47 -3.14
N ILE A 80 4.22 -0.55 -3.62
CA ILE A 80 3.41 -0.74 -4.82
C ILE A 80 3.65 0.40 -5.78
N GLY A 81 3.52 0.11 -7.07
CA GLY A 81 3.56 1.13 -8.09
C GLY A 81 3.19 0.58 -9.46
N TRP A 82 3.31 1.43 -10.46
CA TRP A 82 3.12 1.05 -11.86
C TRP A 82 4.46 0.77 -12.53
N THR A 83 4.44 -0.03 -13.59
CA THR A 83 5.52 -0.01 -14.58
C THR A 83 5.57 1.36 -15.27
N LYS A 84 6.73 1.73 -15.81
CA LYS A 84 6.94 3.06 -16.40
C LYS A 84 6.19 3.26 -17.73
N SER A 85 5.89 2.17 -18.44
CA SER A 85 5.40 2.21 -19.82
C SER A 85 4.03 1.59 -20.03
N ARG A 86 3.44 0.92 -19.03
CA ARG A 86 2.19 0.18 -19.15
C ARG A 86 1.33 0.29 -17.88
N ASP A 87 0.06 -0.07 -18.01
CA ASP A 87 -0.86 -0.22 -16.88
C ASP A 87 -0.67 -1.58 -16.19
N THR A 88 0.53 -1.82 -15.68
CA THR A 88 0.87 -3.01 -14.91
C THR A 88 1.23 -2.60 -13.50
N ILE A 89 0.48 -3.12 -12.54
CA ILE A 89 0.74 -2.94 -11.11
C ILE A 89 1.89 -3.87 -10.74
N VAL A 90 2.84 -3.36 -9.97
CA VAL A 90 3.98 -4.11 -9.42
C VAL A 90 3.96 -3.93 -7.91
N LEU A 91 4.02 -5.05 -7.20
CA LEU A 91 4.25 -5.14 -5.77
C LEU A 91 5.65 -5.69 -5.55
N GLN A 92 6.42 -5.00 -4.71
CA GLN A 92 7.55 -5.59 -4.01
C GLN A 92 7.09 -5.90 -2.59
N SER A 93 7.32 -7.13 -2.13
CA SER A 93 7.14 -7.49 -0.73
C SER A 93 8.29 -8.36 -0.24
N SER A 94 8.70 -8.14 1.00
CA SER A 94 9.77 -8.92 1.64
C SER A 94 9.25 -10.24 2.23
N ASP A 95 7.93 -10.46 2.31
CA ASP A 95 7.34 -11.68 2.87
C ASP A 95 6.96 -12.72 1.80
N ILE A 96 6.22 -12.32 0.77
CA ILE A 96 5.67 -13.16 -0.28
C ILE A 96 6.41 -13.00 -1.61
N GLY A 97 7.43 -12.14 -1.64
CA GLY A 97 8.16 -11.77 -2.85
C GLY A 97 7.43 -10.76 -3.72
N ASN A 98 7.89 -10.66 -4.97
CA ASN A 98 7.35 -9.71 -5.94
C ASN A 98 6.16 -10.30 -6.69
N LYS A 99 5.16 -9.47 -6.97
CA LYS A 99 3.98 -9.82 -7.76
C LYS A 99 3.63 -8.71 -8.74
N ALA A 100 2.90 -9.06 -9.80
CA ALA A 100 2.44 -8.09 -10.77
C ALA A 100 1.06 -8.43 -11.32
N TRP A 101 0.29 -7.41 -11.68
CA TRP A 101 -1.06 -7.56 -12.22
C TRP A 101 -1.28 -6.65 -13.42
N ILE A 102 -1.99 -7.19 -14.41
CA ILE A 102 -2.54 -6.40 -15.53
C ILE A 102 -4.03 -6.21 -15.33
N ILE A 103 -4.58 -5.13 -15.87
CA ILE A 103 -6.02 -4.86 -15.80
C ILE A 103 -6.66 -5.35 -17.09
N GLN A 104 -7.46 -6.42 -16.99
CA GLN A 104 -8.21 -6.99 -18.10
C GLN A 104 -9.70 -6.87 -17.82
N ASN A 105 -10.43 -6.22 -18.72
CA ASN A 105 -11.88 -6.00 -18.57
C ASN A 105 -12.26 -5.38 -17.20
N GLY A 106 -11.43 -4.45 -16.70
CA GLY A 106 -11.65 -3.79 -15.41
C GLY A 106 -11.32 -4.64 -14.18
N ASN A 107 -10.73 -5.83 -14.35
CA ASN A 107 -10.32 -6.71 -13.26
C ASN A 107 -8.79 -6.88 -13.25
N PRO A 108 -8.13 -6.80 -12.08
CA PRO A 108 -6.72 -7.16 -11.97
C PRO A 108 -6.55 -8.68 -12.14
N SER A 109 -5.60 -9.09 -12.98
CA SER A 109 -5.22 -10.48 -13.21
C SER A 109 -3.72 -10.62 -12.98
N GLU A 110 -3.32 -11.54 -12.10
CA GLU A 110 -1.91 -11.75 -11.75
C GLU A 110 -1.16 -12.31 -12.96
N ILE A 111 0.04 -11.79 -13.19
CA ILE A 111 0.93 -12.25 -14.26
C ILE A 111 2.23 -12.78 -13.67
N LYS A 112 2.88 -13.66 -14.42
CA LYS A 112 4.19 -14.17 -14.05
C LYS A 112 5.21 -13.03 -14.01
N MET A 113 5.99 -12.98 -12.94
CA MET A 113 7.13 -12.07 -12.83
C MET A 113 8.16 -12.34 -13.93
N THR A 114 8.65 -11.25 -14.52
CA THR A 114 9.76 -11.22 -15.48
C THR A 114 10.93 -10.45 -14.89
N ASP A 115 12.10 -10.49 -15.53
CA ASP A 115 13.28 -9.74 -15.08
C ASP A 115 13.01 -8.23 -15.05
N GLU A 116 12.33 -7.68 -16.06
CA GLU A 116 11.90 -6.27 -16.10
C GLU A 116 10.98 -5.89 -14.92
N LEU A 117 10.05 -6.78 -14.56
CA LEU A 117 9.13 -6.54 -13.45
C LEU A 117 9.85 -6.63 -12.09
N ASN A 118 10.82 -7.54 -11.95
CA ASN A 118 11.66 -7.64 -10.76
C ASN A 118 12.57 -6.41 -10.60
N GLU A 119 13.17 -5.94 -11.70
CA GLU A 119 13.94 -4.70 -11.69
C GLU A 119 13.07 -3.51 -11.24
N ARG A 120 11.85 -3.41 -11.79
CA ARG A 120 10.92 -2.36 -11.35
C ARG A 120 10.57 -2.47 -9.86
N ALA A 121 10.36 -3.68 -9.35
CA ALA A 121 10.08 -3.91 -7.93
C ALA A 121 11.23 -3.44 -7.03
N GLU A 122 12.48 -3.73 -7.39
CA GLU A 122 13.65 -3.24 -6.63
C GLU A 122 13.80 -1.71 -6.71
N ILE A 123 13.53 -1.10 -7.87
CA ILE A 123 13.52 0.37 -8.00
C ILE A 123 12.48 0.97 -7.04
N LEU A 124 11.25 0.45 -7.03
CA LEU A 124 10.19 0.93 -6.14
C LEU A 124 10.59 0.83 -4.66
N LYS A 125 11.30 -0.24 -4.29
CA LYS A 125 11.76 -0.48 -2.92
C LYS A 125 12.85 0.50 -2.52
N SER A 126 13.82 0.74 -3.41
CA SER A 126 14.86 1.75 -3.21
C SER A 126 14.22 3.13 -3.05
N GLU A 127 13.30 3.52 -3.94
CA GLU A 127 12.56 4.80 -3.88
C GLU A 127 11.81 5.02 -2.54
N LYS A 128 11.33 3.96 -1.89
CA LYS A 128 10.55 4.06 -0.64
C LYS A 128 11.39 3.93 0.63
N TYR A 129 12.50 3.19 0.60
CA TYR A 129 13.20 2.73 1.81
C TYR A 129 14.69 3.06 1.87
N GLU A 130 15.28 3.62 0.82
CA GLU A 130 16.69 4.02 0.74
C GLU A 130 16.82 5.53 0.47
#